data_AF-A0A9X1YFB4-F1
#
_entry.id   AF-A0A9X1YFB4-F1
#
_cell.length_a   1.000
_cell.length_b   1.000
_cell.length_c   1.000
_cell.angle_alpha   90.00
_cell.angle_beta   90.00
_cell.angle_gamma   90.00
#
_symmetry.space_group_name_H-M   'P 1'
#
loop_
_entity.id
_entity.type
_entity.pdbx_description
1 polymer ?
#
loop_
_entity_poly.entity_id
_entity_poly.type
_entity_poly.pdbx_seq_one_letter_code
_entity_poly.pdbx_strand_id
1 'polypeptide(L)'
;MATGEMASGEGPPALTERVRELAALWRAVTSRPLHPVGCTCMGHFLIPALNARDMEADILDYMRGRYAAEGLSAIVGLLDAREAEREATDIPAEPFRAWLQRLPKSGLEAAAIGRFCDDLLTTLRSLDQNNRDAGGSGLVCT
;
A
#
# COMPACT_ATOMS: atom_id res chain seq x y z
N MET A 1 -6.90 -7.11 -43.27
CA MET A 1 -7.33 -6.57 -41.97
C MET A 1 -6.92 -7.58 -40.92
N ALA A 2 -5.90 -7.28 -40.13
CA ALA A 2 -5.43 -8.14 -39.04
C ALA A 2 -5.17 -7.24 -37.84
N THR A 3 -6.19 -7.03 -37.00
CA THR A 3 -6.07 -6.40 -35.69
C THR A 3 -5.86 -7.53 -34.68
N GLY A 4 -4.60 -7.94 -34.54
CA GLY A 4 -4.14 -8.76 -33.43
C GLY A 4 -3.77 -7.82 -32.28
N GLU A 5 -4.75 -7.51 -31.45
CA GLU A 5 -4.57 -6.77 -30.20
C GLU A 5 -3.77 -7.67 -29.25
N MET A 6 -2.46 -7.43 -29.16
CA MET A 6 -1.58 -8.15 -28.26
C MET A 6 -1.95 -7.77 -26.82
N ALA A 7 -2.67 -8.66 -26.15
CA ALA A 7 -2.89 -8.65 -24.72
C ALA A 7 -1.58 -8.29 -24.01
N SER A 8 -1.55 -7.11 -23.39
CA SER A 8 -0.42 -6.62 -22.64
C SER A 8 -0.21 -7.51 -21.41
N GLY A 9 0.67 -8.50 -21.56
CA GLY A 9 1.76 -8.82 -20.62
C GLY A 9 1.46 -9.05 -19.13
N GLU A 10 0.23 -9.19 -18.68
CA GLU A 10 -0.05 -9.40 -17.24
C GLU A 10 -0.05 -10.90 -16.90
N GLY A 11 1.11 -11.54 -17.01
CA GLY A 11 1.27 -12.93 -16.60
C GLY A 11 1.32 -13.07 -15.07
N PRO A 12 0.88 -14.22 -14.50
CA PRO A 12 1.08 -14.56 -13.09
C PRO A 12 2.51 -14.32 -12.52
N PRO A 13 3.61 -14.54 -13.27
CA PRO A 13 4.95 -14.23 -12.78
C PRO A 13 5.21 -12.73 -12.61
N ALA A 14 4.64 -11.86 -13.45
CA ALA A 14 4.79 -10.41 -13.32
C ALA A 14 4.10 -9.87 -12.06
N LEU A 15 2.91 -10.40 -11.76
CA LEU A 15 2.17 -10.07 -10.54
C LEU A 15 2.90 -10.52 -9.27
N THR A 16 3.51 -11.71 -9.31
CA THR A 16 4.27 -12.26 -8.18
C THR A 16 5.49 -11.38 -7.85
N GLU A 17 6.20 -10.88 -8.86
CA GLU A 17 7.34 -9.99 -8.65
C GLU A 17 6.92 -8.63 -8.09
N ARG A 18 5.83 -8.04 -8.60
CA ARG A 18 5.27 -6.79 -8.02
C ARG A 18 4.91 -6.96 -6.55
N VAL A 19 4.24 -8.05 -6.20
CA VAL A 19 3.88 -8.35 -4.81
C VAL A 19 5.13 -8.52 -3.93
N ARG A 20 6.20 -9.11 -4.46
CA ARG A 20 7.49 -9.23 -3.76
C ARG A 20 8.14 -7.87 -3.53
N GLU A 21 8.18 -7.02 -4.54
CA GLU A 21 8.70 -5.65 -4.43
C GLU A 21 7.92 -4.86 -3.37
N LEU A 22 6.60 -4.91 -3.44
CA LEU A 22 5.69 -4.26 -2.50
C LEU A 22 5.93 -4.71 -1.06
N ALA A 23 6.06 -6.03 -0.85
CA ALA A 23 6.36 -6.62 0.45
C ALA A 23 7.72 -6.16 1.01
N ALA A 24 8.72 -5.96 0.15
CA ALA A 24 10.03 -5.44 0.53
C ALA A 24 9.97 -3.95 0.88
N LEU A 25 9.25 -3.15 0.09
CA LEU A 25 9.09 -1.72 0.31
C LEU A 25 8.30 -1.43 1.59
N TRP A 26 7.22 -2.18 1.84
CA TRP A 26 6.48 -2.10 3.11
C TRP A 26 7.38 -2.32 4.33
N ARG A 27 8.24 -3.35 4.28
CA ARG A 27 9.23 -3.60 5.34
C ARG A 27 10.18 -2.42 5.50
N ALA A 28 10.65 -1.81 4.40
CA ALA A 28 11.55 -0.67 4.46
C ALA A 28 10.88 0.54 5.14
N VAL A 29 9.68 0.91 4.70
CA VAL A 29 8.92 2.06 5.22
C VAL A 29 8.59 1.90 6.70
N THR A 30 8.18 0.70 7.12
CA THR A 30 7.77 0.42 8.52
C THR A 30 8.93 0.14 9.48
N SER A 31 10.13 -0.15 8.97
CA SER A 31 11.32 -0.41 9.80
C SER A 31 12.07 0.84 10.24
N ARG A 32 11.76 2.00 9.66
CA ARG A 32 12.42 3.27 9.97
C ARG A 32 11.63 4.01 11.05
N PRO A 33 12.27 4.53 12.11
CA PRO A 33 11.60 5.42 13.05
C PRO A 33 11.11 6.66 12.29
N LEU A 34 9.80 6.87 12.23
CA LEU A 34 9.23 8.15 11.80
C LEU A 34 9.60 9.18 12.87
N HIS A 35 10.48 10.11 12.52
CA HIS A 35 10.96 11.10 13.47
C HIS A 35 9.79 11.99 13.92
N PRO A 36 9.62 12.27 15.22
CA PRO A 36 8.55 13.12 15.75
C PRO A 36 8.75 14.62 15.44
N VAL A 37 9.61 14.97 14.48
CA VAL A 37 9.85 16.35 14.10
C VAL A 37 8.75 16.75 13.13
N GLY A 38 7.77 17.50 13.64
CA GLY A 38 6.54 17.90 12.96
C GLY A 38 6.76 18.26 11.50
N CYS A 39 6.37 17.35 10.62
CA CYS A 39 6.24 17.64 9.21
C CYS A 39 5.02 18.54 9.01
N THR A 40 5.25 19.73 8.45
CA THR A 40 4.23 20.71 8.06
C THR A 40 3.49 20.33 6.77
N CYS A 41 3.66 19.13 6.22
CA CYS A 41 2.99 18.71 4.98
C CYS A 41 1.50 18.39 5.14
N MET A 42 0.99 18.26 6.36
CA MET A 42 -0.44 18.41 6.69
C MET A 42 -0.56 19.08 8.05
N GLY A 43 -1.22 20.23 8.12
CA GLY A 43 -1.28 21.07 9.32
C GLY A 43 -1.55 20.31 10.61
N HIS A 44 -0.61 20.41 11.55
CA HIS A 44 -0.76 20.08 12.97
C HIS A 44 -1.37 18.71 13.29
N PHE A 45 -0.59 17.64 13.08
CA PHE A 45 -0.74 16.43 13.87
C PHE A 45 0.61 16.03 14.48
N LEU A 46 0.70 16.08 15.81
CA LEU A 46 1.70 15.33 16.57
C LEU A 46 1.35 13.86 16.40
N ILE A 47 1.81 13.21 15.32
CA ILE A 47 1.57 11.79 15.13
C ILE A 47 2.58 11.04 16.02
N PRO A 48 2.15 10.38 17.11
CA PRO A 48 3.03 9.47 17.84
C PRO A 48 3.45 8.39 16.83
N ALA A 49 4.74 8.07 16.77
CA ALA A 49 5.33 7.03 15.91
C ALA A 49 4.27 6.11 15.28
N LEU A 50 3.88 6.39 14.02
CA LEU A 50 2.84 5.60 13.33
C LEU A 50 3.25 4.13 13.43
N ASN A 51 2.47 3.35 14.19
CA ASN A 51 2.67 1.92 14.21
C ASN A 51 2.26 1.38 12.83
N ALA A 52 2.87 0.28 12.39
CA ALA A 52 2.62 -0.26 11.05
C ALA A 52 1.15 -0.61 10.80
N ARG A 53 0.38 -0.88 11.86
CA ARG A 53 -1.05 -1.20 11.79
C ARG A 53 -1.89 0.02 11.42
N ASP A 54 -1.60 1.18 11.99
CA ASP A 54 -2.32 2.42 11.70
C ASP A 54 -1.96 2.95 10.31
N MET A 55 -0.67 2.89 9.93
CA MET A 55 -0.24 3.23 8.57
C MET A 55 -0.90 2.33 7.51
N GLU A 56 -1.07 1.04 7.80
CA GLU A 56 -1.84 0.14 6.92
C GLU A 56 -3.29 0.61 6.79
N ALA A 57 -3.97 0.92 7.91
CA ALA A 57 -5.36 1.38 7.88
C ALA A 57 -5.54 2.64 7.05
N ASP A 58 -4.72 3.67 7.29
CA ASP A 58 -4.82 4.97 6.63
C ASP A 58 -4.63 4.85 5.11
N ILE A 59 -3.65 4.04 4.68
CA ILE A 59 -3.39 3.81 3.26
C ILE A 59 -4.56 3.06 2.61
N LEU A 60 -5.05 2.00 3.25
CA LEU A 60 -6.14 1.19 2.69
C LEU A 60 -7.46 1.98 2.65
N ASP A 61 -7.76 2.80 3.66
CA ASP A 61 -8.96 3.64 3.69
C ASP A 61 -8.93 4.71 2.60
N TYR A 62 -7.79 5.39 2.42
CA TYR A 62 -7.58 6.32 1.31
C TYR A 62 -7.82 5.66 -0.06
N MET A 63 -7.23 4.48 -0.28
CA MET A 63 -7.39 3.75 -1.54
C MET A 63 -8.84 3.27 -1.73
N ARG A 64 -9.50 2.78 -0.67
CA ARG A 64 -10.90 2.36 -0.68
C ARG A 64 -11.81 3.48 -1.14
N GLY A 65 -11.69 4.67 -0.54
CA GLY A 65 -12.50 5.83 -0.89
C GLY A 65 -12.35 6.21 -2.37
N ARG A 66 -11.13 6.20 -2.88
CA ARG A 66 -10.85 6.45 -4.30
C ARG A 66 -11.47 5.38 -5.22
N TYR A 67 -11.28 4.10 -4.90
CA TYR A 67 -11.82 3.00 -5.70
C TYR A 67 -13.35 2.93 -5.69
N ALA A 68 -13.98 3.30 -4.58
CA ALA A 68 -15.44 3.42 -4.50
C ALA A 68 -15.95 4.52 -5.43
N ALA A 69 -15.29 5.68 -5.47
CA ALA A 69 -15.63 6.77 -6.39
C ALA A 69 -15.44 6.40 -7.86
N GLU A 70 -14.47 5.53 -8.17
CA GLU A 70 -14.20 5.02 -9.51
C GLU A 70 -15.06 3.80 -9.91
N GLY A 71 -15.90 3.28 -9.01
CA GLY A 71 -16.77 2.12 -9.29
C GLY A 71 -16.05 0.77 -9.31
N LEU A 72 -14.85 0.65 -8.71
CA LEU A 72 -14.05 -0.58 -8.69
C LEU A 72 -14.45 -1.52 -7.54
N SER A 73 -15.70 -2.00 -7.57
CA SER A 73 -16.31 -2.76 -6.47
C SER A 73 -15.55 -4.01 -6.05
N ALA A 74 -14.87 -4.71 -6.97
CA ALA A 74 -14.08 -5.89 -6.65
C ALA A 74 -12.88 -5.56 -5.75
N ILE A 75 -12.19 -4.44 -6.00
CA ILE A 75 -11.06 -4.00 -5.16
C ILE A 75 -11.59 -3.47 -3.83
N VAL A 76 -12.71 -2.73 -3.84
CA VAL A 76 -13.37 -2.27 -2.60
C VAL A 76 -13.74 -3.48 -1.72
N GLY A 77 -14.33 -4.53 -2.27
CA GLY A 77 -14.67 -5.74 -1.52
C GLY A 77 -13.46 -6.45 -0.92
N LEU A 78 -12.32 -6.45 -1.61
CA LEU A 78 -11.05 -6.96 -1.08
C LEU A 78 -10.57 -6.13 0.13
N LEU A 79 -10.66 -4.80 0.04
CA LEU A 79 -10.23 -3.90 1.12
C LEU A 79 -11.16 -3.98 2.33
N ASP A 80 -12.47 -4.11 2.10
CA ASP A 80 -13.47 -4.29 3.15
C ASP A 80 -13.25 -5.61 3.90
N ALA A 81 -12.95 -6.69 3.17
CA ALA A 81 -12.59 -7.97 3.78
C ALA A 81 -11.33 -7.86 4.63
N ARG A 82 -10.32 -7.13 4.16
CA ARG A 82 -9.09 -6.88 4.93
C ARG A 82 -9.35 -6.06 6.19
N GLU A 83 -10.18 -5.03 6.11
CA GLU A 83 -10.50 -4.22 7.29
C GLU A 83 -11.27 -5.05 8.33
N ALA A 84 -12.24 -5.85 7.90
CA ALA A 84 -12.96 -6.76 8.78
C ALA A 84 -12.03 -7.79 9.46
N GLU A 85 -11.03 -8.33 8.74
CA GLU A 85 -9.99 -9.20 9.34
C GLU A 85 -9.18 -8.46 10.42
N ARG A 86 -8.90 -7.17 10.24
CA ARG A 86 -8.14 -6.34 11.20
C ARG A 86 -8.95 -5.98 12.43
N GLU A 87 -10.24 -5.74 12.27
CA GLU A 87 -11.17 -5.40 13.36
C GLU A 87 -11.62 -6.63 14.17
N ALA A 88 -11.50 -7.84 13.60
CA ALA A 88 -11.78 -9.07 14.32
C ALA A 88 -10.90 -9.18 15.59
N THR A 89 -11.55 -9.34 16.73
CA THR A 89 -10.87 -9.34 18.05
C THR A 89 -10.42 -10.73 18.49
N ASP A 90 -11.02 -11.78 17.92
CA ASP A 90 -10.79 -13.17 18.33
C ASP A 90 -9.52 -13.78 17.72
N ILE A 91 -9.11 -13.30 16.53
CA ILE A 91 -7.97 -13.84 15.79
C ILE A 91 -7.10 -12.67 15.33
N PRO A 92 -5.81 -12.63 15.67
CA PRO A 92 -4.90 -11.63 15.14
C PRO A 92 -4.90 -11.67 13.60
N ALA A 93 -5.17 -10.53 12.98
CA ALA A 93 -5.09 -10.40 11.54
C ALA A 93 -3.71 -10.83 11.03
N GLU A 94 -3.71 -11.50 9.88
CA GLU A 94 -2.47 -11.87 9.22
C GLU A 94 -1.62 -10.60 8.97
N PRO A 95 -0.29 -10.63 9.18
CA PRO A 95 0.57 -9.49 8.87
C PRO A 95 0.39 -9.02 7.42
N PHE A 96 0.33 -7.71 7.20
CA PHE A 96 0.06 -7.12 5.88
C PHE A 96 0.93 -7.68 4.76
N ARG A 97 2.21 -7.91 5.05
CA ARG A 97 3.16 -8.53 4.11
C ARG A 97 2.70 -9.91 3.61
N ALA A 98 2.21 -10.75 4.51
CA ALA A 98 1.73 -12.08 4.15
C ALA A 98 0.39 -12.00 3.41
N TRP A 99 -0.48 -11.05 3.78
CA TRP A 99 -1.72 -10.77 3.06
C TRP A 99 -1.47 -10.38 1.61
N LEU A 100 -0.52 -9.47 1.36
CA LEU A 100 -0.09 -9.08 0.01
C LEU A 100 0.37 -10.29 -0.83
N GLN A 101 1.10 -11.22 -0.21
CA GLN A 101 1.58 -12.45 -0.88
C GLN A 101 0.45 -13.42 -1.26
N ARG A 102 -0.73 -13.32 -0.63
CA ARG A 102 -1.91 -14.14 -0.96
C ARG A 102 -2.78 -13.53 -2.05
N LEU A 103 -2.58 -12.25 -2.43
CA LEU A 103 -3.41 -11.58 -3.43
C LEU A 103 -3.55 -12.33 -4.76
N PRO A 104 -2.50 -12.94 -5.35
CA PRO A 104 -2.64 -13.72 -6.58
C PRO A 104 -3.57 -14.94 -6.45
N LYS A 105 -3.89 -15.36 -5.23
CA LYS A 105 -4.78 -16.49 -4.91
C LYS A 105 -6.15 -16.04 -4.40
N SER A 106 -6.45 -14.74 -4.39
CA SER A 106 -7.69 -14.17 -3.86
C SER A 106 -8.93 -14.45 -4.72
N GLY A 107 -8.74 -14.92 -5.95
CA GLY A 107 -9.83 -15.09 -6.92
C GLY A 107 -10.25 -13.81 -7.64
N LEU A 108 -9.60 -12.67 -7.35
CA LEU A 108 -9.78 -11.44 -8.12
C LEU A 108 -9.13 -11.54 -9.50
N GLU A 109 -9.67 -10.78 -10.45
CA GLU A 109 -9.08 -10.60 -11.78
C GLU A 109 -7.65 -10.07 -11.70
N ALA A 110 -6.74 -10.66 -12.47
CA ALA A 110 -5.32 -10.32 -12.43
C ALA A 110 -5.06 -8.81 -12.68
N ALA A 111 -5.83 -8.19 -13.58
CA ALA A 111 -5.75 -6.76 -13.87
C ALA A 111 -6.19 -5.88 -12.68
N ALA A 112 -7.19 -6.32 -11.89
CA ALA A 112 -7.60 -5.59 -10.70
C ALA A 112 -6.53 -5.66 -9.61
N ILE A 113 -5.92 -6.84 -9.44
CA ILE A 113 -4.79 -7.02 -8.50
C ILE A 113 -3.57 -6.21 -8.98
N GLY A 114 -3.27 -6.24 -10.28
CA GLY A 114 -2.19 -5.45 -10.89
C GLY A 114 -2.35 -3.96 -10.60
N ARG A 115 -3.55 -3.42 -10.87
CA ARG A 115 -3.89 -2.04 -10.57
C ARG A 115 -3.72 -1.69 -9.10
N PHE A 116 -4.24 -2.52 -8.19
CA PHE A 116 -4.06 -2.30 -6.75
C PHE A 116 -2.59 -2.27 -6.35
N CYS A 117 -1.80 -3.24 -6.83
CA CYS A 117 -0.36 -3.31 -6.56
C CYS A 117 0.39 -2.08 -7.07
N ASP A 118 0.08 -1.60 -8.28
CA ASP A 118 0.75 -0.44 -8.88
C ASP A 118 0.43 0.86 -8.12
N ASP A 119 -0.84 1.03 -7.73
CA ASP A 119 -1.27 2.18 -6.93
C ASP A 119 -0.63 2.17 -5.53
N LEU A 120 -0.52 0.99 -4.90
CA LEU A 120 0.09 0.84 -3.59
C LEU A 120 1.62 1.02 -3.65
N LEU A 121 2.27 0.50 -4.70
CA LEU A 121 3.68 0.76 -4.96
C LEU A 121 3.94 2.27 -5.09
N THR A 122 3.11 2.97 -5.85
CA THR A 122 3.22 4.42 -6.02
C THR A 122 3.10 5.16 -4.69
N THR A 123 2.11 4.77 -3.88
CA THR A 123 1.88 5.35 -2.54
C THR A 123 3.08 5.12 -1.62
N LEU A 124 3.55 3.87 -1.52
CA LEU A 124 4.67 3.51 -0.65
C LEU A 124 6.00 4.12 -1.11
N ARG A 125 6.23 4.28 -2.43
CA ARG A 125 7.42 4.95 -2.97
C ARG A 125 7.41 6.43 -2.63
N SER A 126 6.25 7.10 -2.70
CA SER A 126 6.12 8.50 -2.29
C SER A 126 6.41 8.67 -0.80
N LEU A 127 5.91 7.76 0.05
CA LEU A 127 6.20 7.75 1.48
C LEU A 127 7.69 7.51 1.77
N ASP A 128 8.32 6.52 1.12
CA ASP A 128 9.76 6.26 1.27
C ASP A 128 10.62 7.45 0.83
N GLN A 129 10.25 8.11 -0.28
CA GLN A 129 10.95 9.30 -0.77
C GLN A 129 10.84 10.46 0.22
N ASN A 130 9.62 10.77 0.69
CA ASN A 130 9.40 11.81 1.71
C ASN A 130 10.20 11.54 2.99
N ASN A 131 10.28 10.27 3.42
CA ASN A 131 11.10 9.87 4.58
C ASN A 131 12.59 10.08 4.35
N ARG A 132 13.10 9.83 3.13
CA ARG A 132 14.51 10.07 2.77
C ARG A 132 14.83 11.56 2.73
N ASP A 133 13.95 12.37 2.16
CA ASP A 133 14.14 13.82 2.05
C ASP A 133 14.08 14.50 3.43
N ALA A 134 13.21 14.02 4.31
CA ALA A 134 13.16 14.44 5.72
C ALA A 134 14.42 14.04 6.50
N GLY A 135 15.01 12.86 6.20
CA GLY A 135 16.28 12.42 6.79
C GLY A 135 17.54 13.04 6.16
N GLY A 136 17.42 13.60 4.95
CA GLY A 136 18.50 14.24 4.18
C GLY A 136 18.63 15.75 4.42
N SER A 137 17.60 16.40 4.94
CA SER A 137 17.70 17.77 5.46
C SER A 137 18.37 17.75 6.83
N GLY A 138 19.68 17.57 6.82
CA GLY A 138 20.55 18.06 7.88
C GLY A 138 20.35 19.56 8.01
N LEU A 139 19.38 19.95 8.84
CA LEU A 139 19.18 21.30 9.31
C LEU A 139 20.34 21.61 10.25
N VAL A 140 21.48 21.98 9.65
CA VAL A 140 22.55 22.71 10.33
C VAL A 140 21.91 24.00 10.81
N CYS A 141 21.55 24.03 12.09
CA CYS A 141 21.22 25.27 12.77
C CYS A 141 22.56 25.98 13.04
N THR A 142 22.90 26.98 12.23
CA THR A 142 23.76 28.09 12.66
C THR A 142 22.90 29.28 12.98
#